data_AF-A0A7S2VCJ5-F1
#
_entry.id   AF-A0A7S2VCJ5-F1
#
_cell.length_a   1.000
_cell.length_b   1.000
_cell.length_c   1.000
_cell.angle_alpha   90.00
_cell.angle_beta   90.00
_cell.angle_gamma   90.00
#
_symmetry.space_group_name_H-M   'P 1'
#
loop_
_entity.id
_entity.type
_entity.pdbx_description
1 polymer ?
#
loop_
_entity_poly.entity_id
_entity_poly.type
_entity_poly.pdbx_seq_one_letter_code
_entity_poly.pdbx_strand_id
1 'polypeptide(L)'
;QPPNEGGKYTLSYGRKDCADPNVTPIGDGGPEGSFPNALMTTDEVLEYFADAFGFTEKETVAIMGAHSLGGAAADHSGFQGRWDSSPILLDNAYYELLLQRQ
;
A
#
# COMPACT_ATOMS: atom_id res chain seq x y z
N GLN A 1 7.89 -3.33 21.45
CA GLN A 1 8.83 -2.44 20.75
C GLN A 1 8.72 -1.07 21.39
N PRO A 2 9.81 -0.30 21.56
CA PRO A 2 9.66 1.12 21.85
C PRO A 2 8.83 1.78 20.75
N PRO A 3 7.96 2.75 21.08
CA PRO A 3 6.90 3.24 20.19
C PRO A 3 7.39 3.87 18.88
N ASN A 4 8.70 4.09 18.71
CA ASN A 4 9.27 4.82 17.58
C ASN A 4 10.33 4.03 16.78
N GLU A 5 10.54 2.73 17.07
CA GLU A 5 11.37 1.88 16.21
C GLU A 5 10.46 1.10 15.26
N GLY A 6 10.28 1.65 14.05
CA GLY A 6 9.65 0.93 12.94
C GLY A 6 10.25 -0.46 12.75
N GLY A 7 9.47 -1.39 12.21
CA GLY A 7 9.90 -2.78 12.04
C GLY A 7 11.25 -2.87 11.33
N LYS A 8 12.19 -3.64 11.89
CA LYS A 8 13.46 -3.94 11.22
C LYS A 8 13.19 -4.86 10.05
N TYR A 9 13.49 -4.41 8.84
CA TYR A 9 13.42 -5.22 7.63
C TYR A 9 14.83 -5.54 7.12
N THR A 10 15.01 -6.74 6.56
CA THR A 10 16.26 -7.13 5.93
C THR A 10 16.23 -6.67 4.47
N LEU A 11 17.18 -5.83 4.09
CA LEU A 11 17.34 -5.42 2.70
C LEU A 11 18.20 -6.44 1.94
N SER A 12 17.63 -7.02 0.87
CA SER A 12 18.37 -7.82 -0.10
C SER A 12 18.56 -7.01 -1.39
N TYR A 13 19.76 -7.05 -1.97
CA TYR A 13 20.11 -6.34 -3.20
C TYR A 13 20.21 -7.30 -4.40
N GLY A 14 20.23 -6.75 -5.63
CA GLY A 14 20.42 -7.53 -6.86
C GLY A 14 19.20 -7.64 -7.79
N ARG A 15 18.12 -6.89 -7.53
CA ARG A 15 17.05 -6.69 -8.53
C ARG A 15 17.65 -6.12 -9.81
N LYS A 16 17.32 -6.71 -10.95
CA LYS A 16 17.76 -6.28 -12.28
C LYS A 16 16.67 -5.38 -12.87
N ASP A 17 17.07 -4.23 -13.39
CA ASP A 17 16.16 -3.36 -14.11
C ASP A 17 15.62 -4.04 -15.37
N CYS A 18 14.40 -3.66 -15.74
CA CYS A 18 13.77 -4.14 -16.97
C CYS A 18 14.60 -3.74 -18.21
N ALA A 19 14.33 -4.40 -19.34
CA ALA A 19 14.91 -3.98 -20.62
C ALA A 19 14.41 -2.57 -21.03
N ASP A 20 14.76 -2.10 -22.24
CA ASP A 20 14.42 -0.78 -22.76
C ASP A 20 12.98 -0.35 -22.33
N PRO A 21 12.81 0.81 -21.64
CA PRO A 21 11.52 1.25 -21.13
C PRO A 21 10.45 1.44 -22.22
N ASN A 22 10.86 1.56 -23.49
CA ASN A 22 9.93 1.60 -24.62
C ASN A 22 9.39 0.21 -25.01
N VAL A 23 10.06 -0.86 -24.59
CA VAL A 23 9.67 -2.27 -24.83
C VAL A 23 8.90 -2.82 -23.63
N THR A 24 9.20 -2.36 -22.42
CA THR A 24 8.56 -2.80 -21.18
C THR A 24 8.07 -1.63 -20.33
N PRO A 25 7.12 -0.80 -20.83
CA PRO A 25 6.65 0.42 -20.15
C PRO A 25 5.95 0.15 -18.81
N ILE A 26 5.48 -1.09 -18.60
CA ILE A 26 4.85 -1.56 -17.35
C ILE A 26 5.73 -2.60 -16.61
N GLY A 27 6.98 -2.78 -17.05
CA GLY A 27 7.91 -3.80 -16.55
C GLY A 27 8.01 -5.06 -17.43
N ASP A 28 8.97 -5.95 -17.12
CA ASP A 28 9.29 -7.18 -17.87
C ASP A 28 8.19 -8.27 -17.73
N GLY A 29 7.01 -8.05 -18.32
CA GLY A 29 6.01 -9.10 -18.54
C GLY A 29 5.08 -9.41 -17.36
N GLY A 30 4.80 -8.42 -16.48
CA GLY A 30 3.63 -8.50 -15.61
C GLY A 30 2.33 -8.49 -16.44
N PRO A 31 1.26 -9.19 -16.02
CA PRO A 31 -0.03 -9.05 -16.67
C PRO A 31 -0.44 -7.57 -16.68
N GLU A 32 -1.12 -7.11 -17.74
CA GLU A 32 -1.74 -5.77 -17.76
C GLU A 32 -2.73 -5.71 -16.59
N GLY A 33 -2.28 -5.13 -15.48
CA GLY A 33 -2.96 -5.21 -14.20
C GLY A 33 -3.18 -3.80 -13.67
N SER A 34 -4.45 -3.40 -13.59
CA SER A 34 -4.85 -2.17 -12.93
C SER A 34 -4.45 -2.23 -11.46
N PHE A 35 -3.83 -1.17 -10.96
CA PHE A 35 -3.72 -0.93 -9.52
C PHE A 35 -5.10 -0.99 -8.85
N PRO A 36 -5.16 -1.32 -7.55
CA PRO A 36 -6.43 -1.37 -6.84
C PRO A 36 -7.10 0.02 -6.89
N ASN A 37 -8.41 0.03 -7.12
CA ASN A 37 -9.20 1.26 -7.14
C ASN A 37 -9.57 1.65 -5.70
N ALA A 38 -9.42 2.92 -5.34
CA ALA A 38 -9.77 3.44 -4.02
C ALA A 38 -11.26 3.30 -3.66
N LEU A 39 -12.13 3.00 -4.64
CA LEU A 39 -13.57 2.75 -4.45
C LEU A 39 -13.93 1.27 -4.31
N MET A 40 -12.95 0.36 -4.31
CA MET A 40 -13.18 -1.07 -4.07
C MET A 40 -13.78 -1.32 -2.68
N THR A 41 -14.66 -2.30 -2.60
CA THR A 41 -15.16 -2.88 -1.36
C THR A 41 -14.07 -3.69 -0.65
N THR A 42 -14.29 -4.01 0.62
CA THR A 42 -13.36 -4.86 1.37
C THR A 42 -13.11 -6.20 0.68
N ASP A 43 -14.15 -6.86 0.18
CA ASP A 43 -14.02 -8.17 -0.48
C ASP A 43 -13.16 -8.06 -1.75
N GLU A 44 -13.38 -7.03 -2.58
CA GLU A 44 -12.60 -6.78 -3.80
C GLU A 44 -11.12 -6.46 -3.48
N VAL A 45 -10.84 -5.75 -2.38
CA VAL A 45 -9.46 -5.49 -1.94
C VAL A 45 -8.79 -6.80 -1.51
N LEU A 46 -9.48 -7.62 -0.72
CA LEU A 46 -8.94 -8.91 -0.27
C LEU A 46 -8.67 -9.85 -1.45
N GLU A 47 -9.60 -9.94 -2.40
CA GLU A 47 -9.46 -10.72 -3.63
C GLU A 47 -8.29 -10.23 -4.47
N TYR A 48 -8.18 -8.92 -4.69
CA TYR A 48 -7.08 -8.34 -5.47
C TYR A 48 -5.70 -8.70 -4.90
N PHE A 49 -5.50 -8.54 -3.59
CA PHE A 49 -4.20 -8.83 -2.97
C PHE A 49 -3.90 -10.34 -2.91
N ALA A 50 -4.93 -11.17 -2.79
CA ALA A 50 -4.79 -12.62 -2.90
C ALA A 50 -4.34 -13.02 -4.31
N ASP A 51 -4.98 -12.49 -5.36
CA ASP A 51 -4.70 -12.87 -6.75
C ASP A 51 -3.39 -12.27 -7.27
N ALA A 52 -3.10 -11.00 -6.96
CA ALA A 52 -1.94 -10.30 -7.50
C ALA A 52 -0.63 -10.62 -6.76
N PHE A 53 -0.70 -10.90 -5.45
CA PHE A 53 0.49 -11.03 -4.60
C PHE A 53 0.51 -12.32 -3.76
N GLY A 54 -0.56 -13.11 -3.74
CA GLY A 54 -0.66 -14.30 -2.88
C GLY A 54 -0.77 -13.96 -1.40
N PHE A 55 -1.23 -12.76 -1.04
CA PHE A 55 -1.36 -12.33 0.35
C PHE A 55 -2.55 -13.01 1.03
N THR A 56 -2.37 -13.37 2.30
CA THR A 56 -3.47 -13.70 3.20
C THR A 56 -4.25 -12.43 3.60
N GLU A 57 -5.48 -12.58 4.09
CA GLU A 57 -6.27 -11.45 4.59
C GLU A 57 -5.52 -10.62 5.64
N LYS A 58 -4.75 -11.30 6.51
CA LYS A 58 -3.93 -10.65 7.54
C LYS A 58 -2.81 -9.79 6.94
N GLU A 59 -2.16 -10.27 5.88
CA GLU A 59 -1.11 -9.54 5.18
C GLU A 59 -1.70 -8.36 4.39
N THR A 60 -2.87 -8.55 3.77
CA THR A 60 -3.62 -7.48 3.11
C THR A 60 -4.01 -6.39 4.10
N VAL A 61 -4.57 -6.74 5.25
CA VAL A 61 -4.84 -5.76 6.31
C VAL A 61 -3.54 -5.06 6.71
N ALA A 62 -2.48 -5.81 7.00
CA ALA A 62 -1.20 -5.24 7.44
C ALA A 62 -0.61 -4.22 6.44
N ILE A 63 -0.63 -4.51 5.13
CA ILE A 63 -0.08 -3.58 4.11
C ILE A 63 -0.93 -2.32 3.95
N MET A 64 -2.26 -2.39 4.16
CA MET A 64 -3.12 -1.21 4.17
C MET A 64 -2.75 -0.21 5.26
N GLY A 65 -2.12 -0.67 6.34
CA GLY A 65 -1.57 0.18 7.41
C GLY A 65 -0.48 1.15 6.96
N ALA A 66 0.11 0.95 5.78
CA ALA A 66 1.05 1.91 5.19
C ALA A 66 0.42 3.31 5.00
N HIS A 67 -0.91 3.40 4.94
CA HIS A 67 -1.63 4.68 4.94
C HIS A 67 -1.48 5.50 6.22
N SER A 68 -0.87 4.95 7.28
CA SER A 68 -0.41 5.78 8.41
C SER A 68 0.63 6.82 7.98
N LEU A 69 1.29 6.60 6.83
CA LEU A 69 2.16 7.57 6.19
C LEU A 69 1.40 8.38 5.13
N GLY A 70 1.62 9.69 5.14
CA GLY A 70 1.23 10.61 4.07
C GLY A 70 -0.24 11.00 4.05
N GLY A 71 -0.76 11.20 2.84
CA GLY A 71 -2.11 11.64 2.55
C GLY A 71 -2.44 11.48 1.07
N ALA A 72 -3.69 11.70 0.71
CA ALA A 72 -4.14 11.85 -0.66
C ALA A 72 -4.03 13.30 -1.14
N ALA A 73 -3.70 13.47 -2.42
CA ALA A 73 -3.67 14.75 -3.12
C ALA A 73 -4.60 14.69 -4.33
N ALA A 74 -5.47 15.70 -4.46
CA ALA A 74 -6.56 15.67 -5.42
C ALA A 74 -6.10 15.63 -6.89
N ASP A 75 -4.95 16.22 -7.18
CA ASP A 75 -4.29 16.22 -8.50
C ASP A 75 -3.70 14.87 -8.90
N HIS A 76 -3.49 13.95 -7.94
CA HIS A 76 -2.96 12.61 -8.20
C HIS A 76 -4.04 11.54 -8.22
N SER A 77 -4.98 11.58 -7.27
CA SER A 77 -5.97 10.50 -7.08
C SER A 77 -7.43 10.96 -7.09
N GLY A 78 -7.70 12.27 -7.10
CA GLY A 78 -9.04 12.82 -6.88
C GLY A 78 -9.49 12.85 -5.42
N PHE A 79 -8.69 12.32 -4.47
CA PHE A 79 -8.95 12.37 -3.03
C PHE A 79 -8.01 13.36 -2.33
N GLN A 80 -8.45 13.95 -1.22
CA GLN A 80 -7.68 14.96 -0.49
C GLN A 80 -7.68 14.69 1.02
N GLY A 81 -6.50 14.79 1.64
CA GLY A 81 -6.37 14.80 3.10
C GLY A 81 -5.46 13.69 3.62
N ARG A 82 -5.20 13.71 4.94
CA ARG A 82 -4.38 12.72 5.63
C ARG A 82 -5.29 11.62 6.19
N TRP A 83 -4.75 10.41 6.30
CA TRP A 83 -5.46 9.30 6.95
C TRP A 83 -5.41 9.39 8.48
N ASP A 84 -4.32 9.92 9.04
CA ASP A 84 -4.20 10.19 10.48
C ASP A 84 -3.57 11.56 10.82
N SER A 85 -3.38 11.83 12.12
CA SER A 85 -2.83 13.08 12.64
C SER A 85 -1.30 13.15 12.63
N SER A 86 -0.61 12.03 12.40
CA SER A 86 0.83 11.82 12.46
C SER A 86 1.39 11.22 11.15
N PRO A 87 1.19 11.87 9.98
CA PRO A 87 1.43 11.29 8.64
C PRO A 87 2.91 11.04 8.28
N ILE A 88 3.84 11.23 9.21
CA ILE A 88 5.28 10.98 9.02
C ILE A 88 5.79 9.87 9.93
N LEU A 89 4.93 9.34 10.80
CA LEU A 89 5.23 8.24 11.70
C LEU A 89 4.57 6.99 11.14
N LEU A 90 5.32 5.90 11.08
CA LEU A 90 4.77 4.60 10.73
C LEU A 90 4.39 3.89 12.03
N ASP A 91 3.11 3.92 12.35
CA ASP A 91 2.53 3.26 13.53
C ASP A 91 1.15 2.65 13.19
N ASN A 92 0.31 2.43 14.21
CA ASN A 92 -1.02 1.85 14.07
C ASN A 92 -2.16 2.89 14.09
N ALA A 93 -1.87 4.19 14.04
CA ALA A 93 -2.86 5.26 14.14
C ALA A 93 -3.93 5.21 13.04
N TYR A 94 -3.57 4.75 11.84
CA TYR A 94 -4.52 4.46 10.76
C TYR A 94 -5.70 3.59 11.24
N TYR A 95 -5.41 2.50 11.94
CA TYR A 95 -6.44 1.58 12.43
C TYR A 95 -7.17 2.13 13.66
N GLU A 96 -6.45 2.82 14.56
CA GLU A 96 -7.08 3.44 15.72
C GLU A 96 -8.15 4.45 15.30
N LEU A 97 -7.85 5.28 14.29
CA LEU A 97 -8.83 6.21 13.74
C LEU A 97 -9.94 5.52 12.95
N LEU A 98 -9.63 4.46 12.18
CA LEU A 98 -10.64 3.70 11.45
C LEU A 98 -11.69 3.10 12.40
N LEU A 99 -11.26 2.58 13.55
CA LEU A 99 -12.15 2.02 14.58
C LEU A 99 -12.94 3.10 15.34
N GLN A 100 -12.41 4.32 15.47
CA GLN A 100 -13.09 5.43 16.15
C GLN A 100 -14.12 6.15 15.28
N ARG A 101 -14.03 6.01 13.95
CA ARG A 101 -14.89 6.71 12.98
C ARG A 101 -16.00 5.83 12.36
N GLN A 102 -16.24 4.64 12.93
CA GLN A 102 -17.46 3.85 12.69
C GLN A 102 -18.59 4.32 13.60
#